data_AF-A0A1V5YTY0-F1
#
_entry.id   AF-A0A1V5YTY0-F1
#
_cell.length_a   1.000
_cell.length_b   1.000
_cell.length_c   1.000
_cell.angle_alpha   90.00
_cell.angle_beta   90.00
_cell.angle_gamma   90.00
#
_symmetry.space_group_name_H-M   'P 1'
#
loop_
_entity.id
_entity.type
_entity.pdbx_description
1 polymer ?
#
loop_
_entity_poly.entity_id
_entity_poly.type
_entity_poly.pdbx_seq_one_letter_code
_entity_poly.pdbx_strand_id
1 'polypeptide(L)'
;MEKVSGGQVWRLFTPVFLHYSLWHLLINLLWLQELGGVLETRLGTRHVLVLMGLLAMVSNLAQYAVVGADQFMGMNGVVYGMLGYYWARQRLDGWNTPVISPVTYGVLLVFLGLGVFGLMGPAANAAHFSGLLAGAGTGWVVSKNGR
;
A
#
# COMPACT_ATOMS: atom_id res chain seq x y z
N MET A 1 -9.74 -15.15 12.21
CA MET A 1 -9.22 -14.20 13.21
C MET A 1 -8.50 -14.89 14.36
N GLU A 2 -8.77 -16.17 14.61
CA GLU A 2 -8.30 -16.94 15.76
C GLU A 2 -6.79 -16.85 16.05
N LYS A 3 -5.93 -16.96 15.02
CA LYS A 3 -4.47 -16.80 15.20
C LYS A 3 -4.07 -15.39 15.65
N VAL A 4 -4.72 -14.35 15.12
CA VAL A 4 -4.46 -12.93 15.47
C VAL A 4 -5.03 -12.63 16.86
N SER A 5 -6.26 -13.05 17.15
CA SER A 5 -6.88 -12.92 18.48
C SER A 5 -6.18 -13.76 19.54
N GLY A 6 -5.49 -14.83 19.14
CA GLY A 6 -4.62 -15.66 19.98
C GLY A 6 -3.23 -15.08 20.22
N GLY A 7 -3.00 -13.79 19.92
CA GLY A 7 -1.76 -13.07 20.24
C GLY A 7 -0.72 -12.99 19.11
N GLN A 8 -0.97 -13.59 17.95
CA GLN A 8 -0.03 -13.55 16.81
C GLN A 8 -0.14 -12.25 15.99
N VAL A 9 -0.10 -11.10 16.67
CA VAL A 9 -0.30 -9.77 16.08
C VAL A 9 0.75 -9.40 15.02
N TRP A 10 1.94 -9.99 15.08
CA TRP A 10 2.98 -9.81 14.05
C TRP A 10 2.51 -10.22 12.66
N ARG A 11 1.54 -11.13 12.54
CA ARG A 11 0.95 -11.55 11.26
C ARG A 11 0.21 -10.43 10.51
N LEU A 12 -0.10 -9.32 11.18
CA LEU A 12 -0.64 -8.12 10.52
C LEU A 12 0.44 -7.31 9.79
N PHE A 13 1.72 -7.55 10.11
CA PHE A 13 2.85 -6.77 9.60
C PHE A 13 3.80 -7.61 8.76
N THR A 14 4.17 -8.81 9.22
CA THR A 14 5.18 -9.63 8.57
C THR A 14 4.88 -10.09 7.13
N PRO A 15 3.62 -10.22 6.67
CA PRO A 15 3.35 -10.58 5.28
C PRO A 15 3.97 -9.64 4.25
N VAL A 16 4.22 -8.38 4.60
CA VAL A 16 4.81 -7.39 3.67
C VAL A 16 6.24 -7.74 3.23
N PHE A 17 6.95 -8.58 4.00
CA PHE A 17 8.31 -9.00 3.69
C PHE A 17 8.36 -10.26 2.82
N LEU A 18 7.27 -11.03 2.75
CA LEU A 18 7.20 -12.27 2.00
C LEU A 18 6.73 -12.01 0.57
N HIS A 19 7.35 -12.65 -0.41
CA HIS A 19 7.03 -12.49 -1.83
C HIS A 19 7.06 -13.86 -2.52
N TYR A 20 6.18 -14.08 -3.50
CA TYR A 20 6.02 -15.40 -4.14
C TYR A 20 7.11 -15.69 -5.19
N SER A 21 7.85 -14.68 -5.63
CA SER A 21 8.93 -14.80 -6.59
C SER A 21 9.91 -13.63 -6.48
N LEU A 22 11.11 -13.81 -7.03
CA LEU A 22 12.08 -12.72 -7.15
C LEU A 22 11.51 -11.54 -7.96
N TRP A 23 10.78 -11.81 -9.03
CA TRP A 23 10.15 -10.76 -9.85
C TRP A 23 9.12 -9.94 -9.07
N HIS A 24 8.31 -10.59 -8.24
CA HIS A 24 7.35 -9.91 -7.36
C HIS A 24 8.05 -8.99 -6.37
N LEU A 25 9.14 -9.45 -5.76
CA LEU A 25 9.97 -8.65 -4.86
C LEU A 25 10.57 -7.44 -5.58
N LEU A 26 11.22 -7.65 -6.73
CA LEU A 26 11.88 -6.57 -7.47
C LEU A 26 10.90 -5.47 -7.90
N ILE A 27 9.71 -5.82 -8.38
CA ILE A 27 8.68 -4.85 -8.74
C ILE A 27 8.18 -4.09 -7.50
N ASN A 28 8.01 -4.77 -6.37
CA ASN A 28 7.62 -4.10 -5.12
C ASN A 28 8.70 -3.14 -4.61
N LEU A 29 9.98 -3.52 -4.70
CA LEU A 29 11.08 -2.66 -4.32
C LEU A 29 11.20 -1.45 -5.25
N LEU A 30 10.95 -1.61 -6.56
CA LEU A 30 10.92 -0.50 -7.50
C LEU A 30 9.84 0.52 -7.11
N TRP A 31 8.62 0.07 -6.86
CA TRP A 31 7.54 0.97 -6.44
C TRP A 31 7.73 1.55 -5.05
N LEU A 32 8.32 0.77 -4.13
CA LEU A 32 8.68 1.28 -2.81
C LEU A 32 9.76 2.36 -2.91
N GLN A 33 10.75 2.20 -3.79
CA GLN A 33 11.77 3.23 -4.00
C GLN A 33 11.16 4.49 -4.61
N GLU A 34 10.31 4.37 -5.63
CA GLU A 34 9.70 5.53 -6.28
C GLU A 34 8.70 6.24 -5.35
N LEU A 35 7.68 5.54 -4.85
CA LEU A 35 6.65 6.15 -4.00
C LEU A 35 7.20 6.49 -2.62
N GLY A 36 7.91 5.53 -2.01
CA GLY A 36 8.49 5.69 -0.67
C GLY A 36 9.56 6.76 -0.62
N GLY A 37 10.44 6.85 -1.64
CA GLY A 37 11.46 7.90 -1.70
C GLY A 37 10.86 9.31 -1.83
N VAL A 38 9.80 9.45 -2.64
CA VAL A 38 9.05 10.72 -2.75
C VAL A 38 8.40 11.10 -1.42
N LEU A 39 7.72 10.14 -0.77
CA LEU A 39 7.09 10.38 0.52
C LEU A 39 8.12 10.66 1.61
N GLU A 40 9.26 9.98 1.60
CA GLU A 40 10.32 10.16 2.60
C GLU A 40 10.96 11.53 2.46
N THR A 41 11.19 12.00 1.24
CA THR A 41 11.68 13.36 0.98
C THR A 41 10.72 14.43 1.50
N ARG A 42 9.40 14.20 1.39
CA ARG A 42 8.38 15.17 1.79
C ARG A 42 8.00 15.12 3.26
N LEU A 43 8.01 13.92 3.86
CA LEU A 43 7.48 13.66 5.21
C LEU A 43 8.57 13.34 6.23
N GLY A 44 9.76 12.93 5.77
CA GLY A 44 10.82 12.34 6.59
C GLY A 44 10.58 10.86 6.91
N THR A 45 11.67 10.13 7.14
CA THR A 45 11.69 8.67 7.36
C THR A 45 10.72 8.20 8.42
N ARG A 46 10.66 8.88 9.58
CA ARG A 46 9.78 8.48 10.69
C ARG A 46 8.31 8.43 10.28
N HIS A 47 7.83 9.43 9.56
CA HIS A 47 6.42 9.49 9.15
C HIS A 47 6.11 8.44 8.09
N VAL A 48 7.05 8.18 7.17
CA VAL A 48 6.90 7.11 6.18
C VAL A 48 6.84 5.75 6.85
N LEU A 49 7.70 5.46 7.82
CA LEU A 49 7.68 4.17 8.54
C LEU A 49 6.36 3.97 9.30
N VAL A 50 5.83 5.02 9.95
CA VAL A 50 4.52 4.97 10.62
C VAL A 50 3.40 4.73 9.60
N LEU A 51 3.43 5.44 8.47
CA LEU A 51 2.46 5.27 7.39
C LEU A 51 2.53 3.83 6.84
N MET A 52 3.73 3.30 6.59
CA MET A 52 3.92 1.92 6.14
C MET A 52 3.33 0.91 7.13
N GLY A 53 3.58 1.09 8.43
CA GLY A 53 3.01 0.24 9.47
C GLY A 53 1.48 0.25 9.48
N LEU A 54 0.88 1.44 9.37
CA LEU A 54 -0.58 1.61 9.29
C LEU A 54 -1.15 0.92 8.04
N LEU A 55 -0.55 1.17 6.87
CA LEU A 55 -1.00 0.60 5.60
C LEU A 55 -0.84 -0.92 5.57
N ALA A 56 0.26 -1.44 6.11
CA ALA A 56 0.49 -2.88 6.24
C ALA A 56 -0.61 -3.51 7.10
N MET A 57 -0.87 -2.94 8.28
CA MET A 57 -1.90 -3.44 9.19
C MET A 57 -3.29 -3.46 8.53
N VAL A 58 -3.73 -2.34 7.93
CA VAL A 58 -5.07 -2.24 7.33
C VAL A 58 -5.21 -3.16 6.13
N SER A 59 -4.24 -3.17 5.22
CA SER A 59 -4.31 -3.96 3.99
C SER A 59 -4.24 -5.47 4.27
N ASN A 60 -3.34 -5.89 5.16
CA ASN A 60 -3.23 -7.29 5.55
C ASN A 60 -4.46 -7.76 6.33
N LEU A 61 -5.03 -6.92 7.20
CA LEU A 61 -6.26 -7.24 7.91
C LEU A 61 -7.44 -7.43 6.96
N ALA A 62 -7.60 -6.53 5.98
CA ALA A 62 -8.66 -6.62 4.99
C ALA A 62 -8.52 -7.89 4.12
N GLN A 63 -7.31 -8.19 3.66
CA GLN A 63 -7.07 -9.41 2.87
C GLN A 63 -7.31 -10.67 3.70
N TYR A 64 -6.82 -10.68 4.94
CA TYR A 64 -7.05 -11.76 5.88
C TYR A 64 -8.55 -12.04 6.09
N ALA A 65 -9.37 -10.99 6.19
CA ALA A 65 -10.81 -11.13 6.37
C ALA A 65 -11.51 -11.79 5.18
N VAL A 66 -10.94 -11.67 3.97
CA VAL A 66 -11.50 -12.25 2.73
C VAL A 66 -10.99 -13.66 2.47
N VAL A 67 -9.69 -13.93 2.66
CA VAL A 67 -9.06 -15.20 2.23
C VAL A 67 -8.39 -16.00 3.35
N GLY A 68 -8.32 -15.48 4.58
CA GLY A 68 -7.64 -16.12 5.70
C GLY A 68 -6.12 -15.90 5.76
N ALA A 69 -5.47 -16.52 6.76
CA ALA A 69 -4.09 -16.20 7.18
C ALA A 69 -2.98 -16.60 6.20
N ASP A 70 -3.22 -17.67 5.44
CA ASP A 70 -2.16 -18.42 4.77
C ASP A 70 -2.26 -18.29 3.23
N GLN A 71 -2.99 -17.27 2.75
CA GLN A 71 -3.34 -17.11 1.33
C GLN A 71 -2.94 -15.75 0.73
N PHE A 72 -2.08 -14.98 1.42
CA PHE A 72 -1.60 -13.71 0.90
C PHE A 72 -0.22 -13.32 1.47
N MET A 73 0.52 -12.53 0.68
CA MET A 73 1.82 -11.96 1.04
C MET A 73 2.15 -10.78 0.12
N GLY A 74 3.15 -9.98 0.50
CA GLY A 74 3.74 -8.94 -0.33
C GLY A 74 3.43 -7.52 0.12
N MET A 75 4.26 -6.59 -0.37
CA MET A 75 4.20 -5.16 -0.03
C MET A 75 3.14 -4.38 -0.83
N ASN A 76 2.48 -4.99 -1.83
CA ASN A 76 1.57 -4.30 -2.75
C ASN A 76 0.47 -3.48 -2.03
N GLY A 77 -0.12 -3.98 -0.93
CA GLY A 77 -1.11 -3.23 -0.16
C GLY A 77 -0.56 -1.90 0.39
N VAL A 78 0.70 -1.91 0.84
CA VAL A 78 1.43 -0.71 1.26
C VAL A 78 1.73 0.19 0.07
N VAL A 79 2.19 -0.36 -1.06
CA VAL A 79 2.45 0.38 -2.30
C VAL A 79 1.22 1.14 -2.78
N TYR A 80 0.07 0.46 -2.88
CA TYR A 80 -1.20 1.12 -3.23
C TYR A 80 -1.62 2.16 -2.19
N GLY A 81 -1.36 1.92 -0.91
CA GLY A 81 -1.61 2.93 0.12
C GLY A 81 -0.71 4.16 0.02
N MET A 82 0.57 4.00 -0.31
CA MET A 82 1.45 5.12 -0.59
C MET A 82 0.96 5.92 -1.80
N LEU A 83 0.52 5.23 -2.86
CA LEU A 83 -0.09 5.85 -4.04
C LEU A 83 -1.33 6.67 -3.66
N GLY A 84 -2.25 6.09 -2.88
CA GLY A 84 -3.46 6.77 -2.41
C GLY A 84 -3.16 7.96 -1.53
N TYR A 85 -2.20 7.83 -0.61
CA TYR A 85 -1.74 8.93 0.23
C TYR A 85 -1.19 10.07 -0.61
N TYR A 86 -0.24 9.78 -1.50
CA TYR A 86 0.36 10.77 -2.37
C TYR A 86 -0.71 11.46 -3.25
N TRP A 87 -1.64 10.70 -3.81
CA TRP A 87 -2.76 11.25 -4.59
C TRP A 87 -3.61 12.23 -3.78
N ALA A 88 -3.99 11.88 -2.56
CA ALA A 88 -4.77 12.77 -1.70
C ALA A 88 -3.99 14.05 -1.36
N ARG A 89 -2.71 13.94 -0.97
CA ARG A 89 -1.85 15.09 -0.69
C ARG A 89 -1.66 15.97 -1.93
N GLN A 90 -1.52 15.37 -3.11
CA GLN A 90 -1.41 16.09 -4.38
C GLN A 90 -2.65 16.92 -4.68
N ARG A 91 -3.85 16.38 -4.41
CA ARG A 91 -5.11 17.08 -4.69
C ARG A 91 -5.47 18.14 -3.66
N LEU A 92 -5.06 17.97 -2.41
CA LEU A 92 -5.52 18.81 -1.30
C LEU A 92 -4.48 19.83 -0.84
N ASP A 93 -3.19 19.47 -0.86
CA ASP A 93 -2.09 20.31 -0.35
C ASP A 93 -1.21 20.87 -1.45
N GLY A 94 -1.64 20.74 -2.71
CA GLY A 94 -0.94 21.31 -3.85
C GLY A 94 0.50 20.81 -3.99
N TRP A 95 0.72 19.49 -3.90
CA TRP A 95 1.99 18.87 -4.33
C TRP A 95 2.09 18.95 -5.87
N ASN A 96 2.16 20.19 -6.37
CA ASN A 96 1.88 20.63 -7.74
C ASN A 96 3.00 20.26 -8.71
N THR A 97 4.18 19.91 -8.20
CA THR A 97 5.21 19.22 -8.97
C THR A 97 5.00 17.72 -8.84
N PRO A 98 4.42 17.05 -9.87
CA PRO A 98 4.28 15.61 -9.84
C PRO A 98 5.67 14.98 -9.82
N VAL A 99 6.07 14.47 -8.67
CA VAL A 99 7.34 13.74 -8.51
C VAL A 99 7.16 12.29 -8.99
N ILE A 100 5.94 11.77 -8.90
CA ILE A 100 5.57 10.47 -9.45
C ILE A 100 5.00 10.67 -10.86
N SER A 101 5.55 9.93 -11.81
CA SER A 101 5.16 10.01 -13.22
C SER A 101 3.69 9.60 -13.44
N PRO A 102 2.95 10.26 -14.35
CA PRO A 102 1.64 9.79 -14.79
C PRO A 102 1.67 8.34 -15.30
N VAL A 103 2.81 7.89 -15.84
CA VAL A 103 3.01 6.50 -16.28
C VAL A 103 2.95 5.54 -15.09
N THR A 104 3.64 5.85 -13.99
CA THR A 104 3.62 5.05 -12.76
C THR A 104 2.20 4.90 -12.22
N TYR A 105 1.45 6.00 -12.16
CA TYR A 105 0.02 5.96 -11.82
C TYR A 105 -0.78 5.03 -12.74
N GLY A 106 -0.62 5.21 -14.05
CA GLY A 106 -1.32 4.40 -15.05
C GLY A 106 -1.01 2.91 -14.90
N VAL A 107 0.27 2.55 -14.77
CA VAL A 107 0.71 1.16 -14.63
C VAL A 107 0.14 0.53 -13.36
N LEU A 108 0.22 1.21 -12.21
CA LEU A 108 -0.34 0.70 -10.96
C LEU A 108 -1.87 0.53 -11.05
N LEU A 109 -2.58 1.48 -11.64
CA LEU A 109 -4.04 1.35 -11.82
C LEU A 109 -4.42 0.23 -12.81
N VAL A 110 -3.64 0.05 -13.87
CA VAL A 110 -3.81 -1.09 -14.80
C VAL A 110 -3.58 -2.40 -14.07
N PHE A 111 -2.50 -2.53 -13.28
CA PHE A 111 -2.22 -3.74 -12.50
C PHE A 111 -3.33 -4.03 -11.48
N LEU A 112 -3.89 -2.99 -10.86
CA LEU A 112 -5.06 -3.13 -10.00
C LEU A 112 -6.25 -3.70 -10.78
N GLY A 113 -6.58 -3.10 -11.92
CA GLY A 113 -7.67 -3.56 -12.79
C GLY A 113 -7.48 -5.00 -13.25
N LEU A 114 -6.30 -5.34 -13.77
CA LEU A 114 -5.97 -6.70 -14.21
C LEU A 114 -6.11 -7.72 -13.07
N GLY A 115 -5.68 -7.36 -11.85
CA GLY A 115 -5.87 -8.20 -10.66
C GLY A 115 -7.35 -8.40 -10.33
N VAL A 116 -8.16 -7.34 -10.37
CA VAL A 116 -9.60 -7.37 -10.08
C VAL A 116 -10.36 -8.25 -11.06
N PHE A 117 -10.00 -8.21 -12.34
CA PHE A 117 -10.59 -9.06 -13.38
C PHE A 117 -9.97 -10.46 -13.44
N GLY A 118 -9.04 -10.81 -12.54
CA GLY A 118 -8.42 -12.14 -12.47
C GLY A 118 -7.46 -12.44 -13.63
N LEU A 119 -7.04 -11.44 -14.40
CA LEU A 119 -6.22 -11.60 -15.61
C LEU A 119 -4.74 -11.88 -15.31
N MET A 120 -4.32 -11.81 -14.04
CA MET A 120 -2.95 -12.09 -13.58
C MET A 120 -2.89 -13.26 -12.59
N GLY A 121 -3.96 -14.06 -12.49
CA GLY A 121 -4.10 -15.10 -11.47
C GLY A 121 -4.56 -14.55 -10.11
N PRO A 122 -4.41 -15.33 -9.02
CA PRO A 122 -4.84 -14.93 -7.68
C PRO A 122 -4.11 -13.66 -7.22
N ALA A 123 -4.84 -12.55 -7.14
CA ALA A 123 -4.33 -11.28 -6.65
C ALA A 123 -4.93 -10.94 -5.28
N ALA A 124 -4.13 -10.33 -4.41
CA ALA A 124 -4.55 -9.83 -3.11
C ALA A 124 -5.35 -8.52 -3.24
N ASN A 125 -6.43 -8.54 -4.03
CA ASN A 125 -7.19 -7.35 -4.42
C ASN A 125 -7.80 -6.62 -3.22
N ALA A 126 -8.24 -7.36 -2.18
CA ALA A 126 -8.73 -6.73 -0.96
C ALA A 126 -7.61 -5.95 -0.26
N ALA A 127 -6.37 -6.47 -0.23
CA ALA A 127 -5.20 -5.74 0.25
C ALA A 127 -4.93 -4.48 -0.57
N HIS A 128 -4.96 -4.60 -1.91
CA HIS A 128 -4.67 -3.49 -2.81
C HIS A 128 -5.67 -2.35 -2.65
N PHE A 129 -6.98 -2.65 -2.69
CA PHE A 129 -8.03 -1.64 -2.56
C PHE A 129 -8.07 -1.02 -1.16
N SER A 130 -8.04 -1.83 -0.11
CA SER A 130 -8.06 -1.31 1.25
C SER A 130 -6.83 -0.47 1.55
N GLY A 131 -5.65 -0.87 1.05
CA GLY A 131 -4.43 -0.06 1.10
C GLY A 131 -4.63 1.29 0.43
N LEU A 132 -5.08 1.31 -0.83
CA LEU A 132 -5.34 2.54 -1.59
C LEU A 132 -6.28 3.50 -0.84
N LEU A 133 -7.40 2.98 -0.34
CA LEU A 133 -8.39 3.75 0.41
C LEU A 133 -7.85 4.25 1.75
N ALA A 134 -7.13 3.42 2.49
CA ALA A 134 -6.52 3.80 3.77
C ALA A 134 -5.47 4.90 3.58
N GLY A 135 -4.66 4.79 2.53
CA GLY A 135 -3.70 5.81 2.14
C GLY A 135 -4.36 7.13 1.81
N ALA A 136 -5.34 7.12 0.90
CA ALA A 136 -6.07 8.32 0.50
C ALA A 136 -6.80 8.98 1.68
N GLY A 137 -7.45 8.17 2.52
CA GLY A 137 -8.11 8.65 3.74
C GLY A 137 -7.12 9.27 4.72
N THR A 138 -5.97 8.63 4.95
CA THR A 138 -4.92 9.18 5.82
C THR A 138 -4.38 10.49 5.26
N GLY A 139 -4.11 10.57 3.96
CA GLY A 139 -3.67 11.79 3.30
C GLY A 139 -4.68 12.94 3.43
N TRP A 140 -5.98 12.63 3.29
CA TRP A 140 -7.06 13.60 3.48
C TRP A 140 -7.16 14.12 4.92
N VAL A 141 -7.09 13.22 5.92
CA VAL A 141 -7.10 13.61 7.34
C VAL A 141 -5.91 14.50 7.67
N VAL A 142 -4.72 14.15 7.19
CA VAL A 142 -3.50 14.92 7.45
C VAL A 142 -3.57 16.31 6.80
N SER A 143 -4.02 16.40 5.55
CA SER A 143 -4.23 17.67 4.84
C SER A 143 -5.15 18.62 5.61
N LYS A 144 -6.29 18.13 6.11
CA LYS A 144 -7.22 18.94 6.91
C LYS A 144 -6.63 19.48 8.21
N ASN A 145 -5.63 18.81 8.76
CA ASN A 145 -4.97 19.21 10.00
C ASN A 145 -3.79 20.17 9.78
N GLY A 146 -3.56 20.64 8.55
CA GLY A 146 -2.55 21.65 8.22
C GLY A 146 -1.10 21.18 8.44
N ARG A 147 -0.83 19.87 8.34
CA ARG A 147 0.50 19.27 8.51
C ARG A 147 1.01 18.61 7.23
#